data_AF-A0A0L6JQU5-F1
#
_entry.id   AF-A0A0L6JQU5-F1
#
_cell.length_a   1.000
_cell.length_b   1.000
_cell.length_c   1.000
_cell.angle_alpha   90.00
_cell.angle_beta   90.00
_cell.angle_gamma   90.00
#
_symmetry.space_group_name_H-M   'P 1'
#
loop_
_entity.id
_entity.type
_entity.pdbx_description
1 polymer ?
#
loop_
_entity_poly.entity_id
_entity_poly.type
_entity_poly.pdbx_seq_one_letter_code
_entity_poly.pdbx_strand_id
1 'polypeptide(L)'
;MTETTLNGYTLYTKAADNGSISLKPVELRIRIVPYKFIDPSKGFIYNYGIDLWPHDFDIEKEEYNIELGPISDEVIVKLEKRDAFMNCSFSMTVPPGGFMVPVEESADITMQISLVYDVTLNAEVDSVTSRTVTENGVSAEMENVSVLFENSKVQIPKGSSISFPFKIIANIDANEVSSYKIGFVKLRLTNANNPDDFRIVSVPYNFTILLPKINNVYPEIINSTTGGIIDIYREKFVKGAKVYLGTTQLAIIENESGIGRIAIRVPENFNQGQYDLKVEGPGT
;
A
#
# COMPACT_ATOMS: atom_id res chain seq x y z
N MET A 1 18.06 12.78 23.86
CA MET A 1 17.69 13.70 22.76
C MET A 1 17.26 14.99 23.41
N THR A 2 17.84 16.11 23.01
CA THR A 2 17.48 17.42 23.58
C THR A 2 16.70 18.18 22.52
N GLU A 3 15.49 18.59 22.88
CA GLU A 3 14.62 19.39 22.02
C GLU A 3 15.09 20.85 22.09
N THR A 4 15.34 21.47 20.94
CA THR A 4 15.65 22.89 20.86
C THR A 4 14.94 23.52 19.68
N THR A 5 14.56 24.78 19.85
CA THR A 5 13.80 25.56 18.87
C THR A 5 14.69 26.67 18.34
N LEU A 6 14.91 26.69 17.02
CA LEU A 6 15.56 27.80 16.33
C LEU A 6 14.59 28.34 15.28
N ASN A 7 14.18 29.60 15.43
CA ASN A 7 13.26 30.29 14.52
C ASN A 7 11.96 29.52 14.18
N GLY A 8 11.38 28.83 15.16
CA GLY A 8 10.08 28.17 15.02
C GLY A 8 10.11 26.73 14.49
N TYR A 9 11.29 26.10 14.35
CA TYR A 9 11.42 24.71 13.93
C TYR A 9 11.97 23.83 15.06
N THR A 10 11.37 22.65 15.26
CA THR A 10 11.79 21.63 16.24
C THR A 10 12.92 20.77 15.66
N LEU A 11 14.08 20.76 16.33
CA LEU A 11 15.23 19.93 15.97
C LEU A 11 15.33 18.72 16.91
N TYR A 12 15.53 17.52 16.35
CA TYR A 12 15.88 16.32 17.11
C TYR A 12 17.39 16.11 17.03
N THR A 13 18.10 16.37 18.14
CA THR A 13 19.56 16.19 18.22
C THR A 13 19.92 15.00 19.10
N LYS A 14 20.86 14.17 18.62
CA LYS A 14 21.60 13.22 19.45
C LYS A 14 23.00 13.81 19.64
N ALA A 15 23.30 14.28 20.85
CA ALA A 15 24.62 14.79 21.18
C ALA A 15 25.65 13.67 21.01
N ALA A 16 26.70 13.91 20.23
CA ALA A 16 27.94 13.15 20.35
C ALA A 16 28.70 13.68 21.59
N ASP A 17 29.41 12.79 22.29
CA ASP A 17 30.03 13.03 23.61
C ASP A 17 31.11 14.15 23.63
N ASN A 18 31.38 14.80 22.50
CA ASN A 18 32.33 15.89 22.34
C ASN A 18 31.68 17.25 22.03
N GLY A 19 30.35 17.37 22.11
CA GLY A 19 29.64 18.63 21.85
C GLY A 19 29.61 19.07 20.38
N SER A 20 30.09 18.23 19.46
CA SER A 20 29.98 18.50 18.02
C SER A 20 28.62 18.05 17.49
N ILE A 21 27.97 18.93 16.73
CA ILE A 21 26.70 18.68 16.05
C ILE A 21 27.05 18.22 14.63
N SER A 22 26.76 16.96 14.29
CA SER A 22 26.89 16.46 12.92
C SER A 22 25.52 16.51 12.24
N LEU A 23 25.37 17.38 11.25
CA LEU A 23 24.25 17.36 10.31
C LEU A 23 24.73 16.61 9.07
N LYS A 24 24.03 15.53 8.66
CA LYS A 24 24.24 14.92 7.34
C LYS A 24 23.55 15.80 6.30
N PRO A 25 24.26 16.54 5.42
CA PRO A 25 23.61 17.37 4.43
C PRO A 25 23.07 16.49 3.29
N VAL A 26 21.82 16.68 2.94
CA VAL A 26 21.22 16.20 1.68
C VAL A 26 21.42 17.32 0.66
N GLU A 27 22.46 17.23 -0.18
CA GLU A 27 22.87 18.18 -1.26
C GLU A 27 22.82 19.68 -0.90
N LEU A 28 23.99 20.31 -0.73
CA LEU A 28 24.11 21.75 -0.48
C LEU A 28 24.15 22.55 -1.79
N ARG A 29 23.17 23.42 -2.06
CA ARG A 29 23.29 24.46 -3.11
C ARG A 29 23.43 25.85 -2.49
N ILE A 30 24.49 26.54 -2.87
CA ILE A 30 24.76 27.91 -2.43
C ILE A 30 24.40 28.87 -3.57
N ARG A 31 23.42 29.74 -3.35
CA ARG A 31 23.09 30.83 -4.28
C ARG A 31 23.58 32.15 -3.70
N ILE A 32 24.72 32.64 -4.18
CA ILE A 32 25.25 33.95 -3.79
C ILE A 32 24.54 35.01 -4.63
N VAL A 33 23.76 35.89 -3.98
CA VAL A 33 23.16 37.06 -4.62
C VAL A 33 23.93 38.29 -4.15
N PRO A 34 24.78 38.91 -5.01
CA PRO A 34 25.52 40.09 -4.59
C PRO A 34 24.55 41.27 -4.40
N TYR A 35 24.55 41.85 -3.20
CA TYR A 35 23.75 43.04 -2.88
C TYR A 35 24.64 44.28 -2.99
N LYS A 36 24.40 45.08 -4.04
CA LYS A 36 25.00 46.39 -4.37
C LYS A 36 26.48 46.43 -4.79
N PHE A 37 26.69 47.16 -5.89
CA PHE A 37 27.95 47.67 -6.47
C PHE A 37 29.08 46.66 -6.66
N ILE A 38 29.09 46.04 -7.84
CA ILE A 38 30.27 45.37 -8.40
C ILE A 38 31.20 46.44 -8.96
N ASP A 39 32.43 46.52 -8.45
CA ASP A 39 33.53 47.28 -9.05
C ASP A 39 34.19 46.43 -10.15
N PRO A 40 34.01 46.75 -11.44
CA PRO A 40 34.53 45.93 -12.55
C PRO A 40 36.06 45.94 -12.63
N SER A 41 36.74 46.89 -11.96
CA SER A 41 38.19 47.11 -12.07
C SER A 41 39.02 46.16 -11.20
N LYS A 42 38.39 45.49 -10.22
CA LYS A 42 39.08 44.59 -9.29
C LYS A 42 39.17 43.13 -9.77
N GLY A 43 38.54 42.81 -10.90
CA GLY A 43 38.51 41.48 -11.47
C GLY A 43 37.69 40.49 -10.62
N PHE A 44 37.05 39.54 -11.29
CA PHE A 44 36.45 38.39 -10.66
C PHE A 44 37.42 37.21 -10.78
N ILE A 45 37.75 36.54 -9.68
CA ILE A 45 38.24 35.17 -9.73
C ILE A 45 37.10 34.28 -9.24
N TYR A 46 36.32 33.76 -10.17
CA TYR A 46 35.51 32.58 -9.94
C TYR A 46 36.35 31.37 -10.31
N ASN A 47 36.93 30.69 -9.31
CA ASN A 47 37.49 29.37 -9.50
C ASN A 47 36.45 28.34 -9.05
N TYR A 48 35.52 27.96 -9.93
CA TYR A 48 34.89 26.66 -9.80
C TYR A 48 35.87 25.64 -10.35
N GLY A 49 36.77 25.18 -9.49
CA GLY A 49 37.72 24.13 -9.84
C GLY A 49 37.10 22.75 -9.99
N ILE A 50 35.77 22.59 -9.89
CA ILE A 50 35.11 21.28 -9.96
C ILE A 50 33.69 21.45 -10.52
N ASP A 51 33.39 20.72 -11.61
CA ASP A 51 32.05 20.47 -12.10
C ASP A 51 31.22 19.80 -10.99
N LEU A 52 30.18 20.45 -10.49
CA LEU A 52 29.23 19.86 -9.54
C LEU A 52 28.21 18.97 -10.27
N TRP A 53 28.71 18.00 -11.04
CA TRP A 53 27.93 17.00 -11.78
C TRP A 53 28.52 15.60 -11.59
N PRO A 54 27.70 14.54 -11.72
CA PRO A 54 27.60 13.55 -10.66
C PRO A 54 28.59 12.39 -10.87
N HIS A 55 29.75 12.48 -10.25
CA HIS A 55 30.59 11.30 -10.01
C HIS A 55 31.03 11.29 -8.54
N ASP A 56 30.55 10.28 -7.82
CA ASP A 56 31.01 9.77 -6.52
C ASP A 56 31.42 10.82 -5.48
N PHE A 57 30.42 11.38 -4.79
CA PHE A 57 30.64 12.22 -3.61
C PHE A 57 30.82 11.35 -2.35
N ASP A 58 32.05 11.29 -1.84
CA ASP A 58 32.35 10.80 -0.50
C ASP A 58 32.35 11.99 0.47
N ILE A 59 31.21 12.21 1.14
CA ILE A 59 30.90 13.42 1.93
C ILE A 59 31.77 13.54 3.20
N GLU A 60 32.52 12.50 3.58
CA GLU A 60 33.24 12.47 4.85
C GLU A 60 34.59 13.22 4.87
N LYS A 61 35.06 13.81 3.75
CA LYS A 61 36.44 14.32 3.68
C LYS A 61 36.73 15.68 3.05
N GLU A 62 35.74 16.48 2.65
CA GLU A 62 36.02 17.79 2.05
C GLU A 62 35.48 18.96 2.88
N GLU A 63 36.40 19.74 3.46
CA GLU A 63 36.12 21.05 4.01
C GLU A 63 36.01 22.07 2.85
N TYR A 64 34.81 22.58 2.60
CA TYR A 64 34.61 23.66 1.63
C TYR A 64 34.78 25.01 2.31
N ASN A 65 35.96 25.62 2.16
CA ASN A 65 36.23 26.96 2.67
C ASN A 65 35.60 28.00 1.75
N ILE A 66 34.63 28.75 2.30
CA ILE A 66 34.08 29.95 1.65
C ILE A 66 34.86 31.15 2.19
N GLU A 67 35.82 31.65 1.42
CA GLU A 67 36.53 32.88 1.76
C GLU A 67 35.71 34.10 1.30
N LEU A 68 35.36 34.97 2.24
CA LEU A 68 34.66 36.21 1.98
C LEU A 68 35.65 37.38 1.93
N GLY A 69 35.51 38.23 0.92
CA GLY A 69 36.34 39.42 0.78
C GLY A 69 36.10 40.46 1.90
N PRO A 70 36.99 41.44 2.06
CA PRO A 70 37.01 42.36 3.21
C PRO A 70 35.80 43.30 3.34
N ILE A 71 34.85 43.27 2.40
CA ILE A 71 33.63 44.10 2.40
C ILE A 71 32.46 43.25 1.86
N SER A 72 32.06 42.21 2.57
CA SER A 72 30.76 41.55 2.34
C SER A 72 29.91 41.69 3.59
N ASP A 73 28.90 42.56 3.53
CA ASP A 73 28.09 42.88 4.72
C ASP A 73 27.00 41.83 5.03
N GLU A 74 26.74 40.86 4.15
CA GLU A 74 25.92 39.69 4.52
C GLU A 74 26.06 38.57 3.47
N VAL A 75 26.19 37.32 3.92
CA VAL A 75 26.07 36.13 3.06
C VAL A 75 24.86 35.34 3.53
N ILE A 76 23.80 35.36 2.73
CA ILE A 76 22.62 34.55 2.99
C ILE A 76 22.83 33.16 2.36
N VAL A 77 23.22 32.19 3.20
CA VAL A 77 23.21 30.78 2.81
C VAL A 77 21.80 30.24 2.94
N LYS A 78 21.14 29.99 1.81
CA LYS A 78 19.83 29.32 1.78
C LYS A 78 20.06 27.82 1.64
N LEU A 79 19.83 27.09 2.73
CA LEU A 79 19.73 25.63 2.72
C LEU A 79 18.34 25.27 2.21
N GLU A 80 18.25 24.85 0.96
CA GLU A 80 17.00 24.35 0.41
C GLU A 80 16.91 22.85 0.71
N LYS A 81 16.04 22.46 1.64
CA LYS A 81 15.72 21.04 1.86
C LYS A 81 15.07 20.54 0.58
N ARG A 82 15.79 19.73 -0.21
CA ARG A 82 15.12 18.96 -1.26
C ARG A 82 14.15 18.00 -0.59
N ASP A 83 12.91 18.00 -1.08
CA ASP A 83 12.01 16.88 -0.86
C ASP A 83 12.77 15.60 -1.24
N ALA A 84 12.75 14.61 -0.37
CA ALA A 84 13.56 13.43 -0.57
C ALA A 84 13.10 12.71 -1.84
N PHE A 85 14.00 12.61 -2.83
CA PHE A 85 13.74 11.86 -4.04
C PHE A 85 14.57 10.61 -4.03
N MET A 86 13.97 9.52 -3.55
CA MET A 86 14.49 8.20 -3.85
C MET A 86 14.52 8.14 -5.38
N ASN A 87 15.73 8.07 -5.94
CA ASN A 87 15.97 8.02 -7.37
C ASN A 87 15.68 6.60 -7.85
N CYS A 88 14.41 6.26 -7.78
CA CYS A 88 13.79 5.01 -8.19
C CYS A 88 12.63 5.34 -9.13
N SER A 89 12.43 4.46 -10.11
CA SER A 89 11.22 4.41 -10.89
C SER A 89 10.43 3.19 -10.49
N PHE A 90 9.14 3.38 -10.20
CA PHE A 90 8.21 2.29 -9.98
C PHE A 90 7.30 2.19 -11.18
N SER A 91 7.05 0.97 -11.62
CA SER A 91 6.03 0.72 -12.62
C SER A 91 5.19 -0.48 -12.22
N MET A 92 3.92 -0.40 -12.53
CA MET A 92 2.96 -1.46 -12.29
C MET A 92 1.94 -1.40 -13.41
N THR A 93 1.71 -2.55 -14.05
CA THR A 93 0.66 -2.67 -15.06
C THR A 93 -0.67 -2.83 -14.34
N VAL A 94 -1.36 -1.71 -14.13
CA VAL A 94 -2.67 -1.69 -13.48
C VAL A 94 -3.75 -2.03 -14.52
N PRO A 95 -4.55 -3.09 -14.31
CA PRO A 95 -5.67 -3.38 -15.20
C PRO A 95 -6.72 -2.25 -15.20
N PRO A 96 -7.49 -2.09 -16.28
CA PRO A 96 -8.65 -1.20 -16.26
C PRO A 96 -9.59 -1.57 -15.10
N GLY A 97 -9.86 -0.61 -14.20
CA GLY A 97 -10.67 -0.84 -13.00
C GLY A 97 -9.90 -1.29 -11.76
N GLY A 98 -8.58 -1.44 -11.84
CA GLY A 98 -7.73 -1.87 -10.72
C GLY A 98 -7.52 -3.39 -10.65
N PHE A 99 -6.77 -3.83 -9.65
CA PHE A 99 -6.58 -5.27 -9.39
C PHE A 99 -7.83 -5.89 -8.79
N MET A 100 -8.28 -7.02 -9.33
CA MET A 100 -9.44 -7.73 -8.81
C MET A 100 -9.04 -8.55 -7.57
N VAL A 101 -9.59 -8.19 -6.42
CA VAL A 101 -9.39 -8.88 -5.14
C VAL A 101 -10.65 -9.71 -4.86
N PRO A 102 -10.56 -11.05 -4.89
CA PRO A 102 -11.72 -11.85 -4.58
C PRO A 102 -12.08 -11.74 -3.10
N VAL A 103 -13.37 -11.60 -2.83
CA VAL A 103 -13.90 -11.51 -1.46
C VAL A 103 -13.61 -12.80 -0.71
N GLU A 104 -13.20 -12.69 0.56
CA GLU A 104 -12.75 -13.81 1.42
C GLU A 104 -11.50 -14.56 0.90
N GLU A 105 -10.86 -14.08 -0.18
CA GLU A 105 -9.59 -14.61 -0.68
C GLU A 105 -8.53 -13.49 -0.73
N SER A 106 -7.43 -13.77 -1.45
CA SER A 106 -6.33 -12.84 -1.70
C SER A 106 -6.02 -12.72 -3.18
N ALA A 107 -5.56 -11.55 -3.61
CA ALA A 107 -4.95 -11.35 -4.92
C ALA A 107 -3.44 -11.15 -4.78
N ASP A 108 -2.67 -11.88 -5.58
CA ASP A 108 -1.23 -11.67 -5.73
C ASP A 108 -0.97 -10.51 -6.69
N ILE A 109 -0.13 -9.56 -6.26
CA ILE A 109 0.26 -8.38 -7.03
C ILE A 109 1.77 -8.32 -7.09
N THR A 110 2.29 -7.90 -8.24
CA THR A 110 3.72 -7.68 -8.44
C THR A 110 3.97 -6.25 -8.91
N MET A 111 4.83 -5.53 -8.19
CA MET A 111 5.32 -4.22 -8.58
C MET A 111 6.72 -4.34 -9.16
N GLN A 112 7.01 -3.63 -10.26
CA GLN A 112 8.36 -3.53 -10.79
C GLN A 112 9.05 -2.29 -10.21
N ILE A 113 10.20 -2.50 -9.61
CA ILE A 113 11.00 -1.44 -8.98
C ILE A 113 12.35 -1.39 -9.66
N SER A 114 12.71 -0.25 -10.24
CA SER A 114 14.02 -0.03 -10.86
C SER A 114 14.74 1.13 -10.15
N LEU A 115 16.04 0.96 -9.92
CA LEU A 115 16.85 1.87 -9.12
C LEU A 115 18.12 2.30 -9.85
N VAL A 116 18.50 3.56 -9.64
CA VAL A 116 19.73 4.14 -10.23
C VAL A 116 20.96 3.91 -9.35
N TYR A 117 20.77 3.49 -8.08
CA TYR A 117 21.82 3.28 -7.08
C TYR A 117 21.54 2.04 -6.23
N ASP A 118 22.56 1.55 -5.52
CA ASP A 118 22.39 0.48 -4.54
C ASP A 118 21.54 0.98 -3.37
N VAL A 119 20.34 0.42 -3.21
CA VAL A 119 19.43 0.80 -2.14
C VAL A 119 18.90 -0.46 -1.47
N THR A 120 18.81 -0.41 -0.14
CA THR A 120 17.98 -1.35 0.60
C THR A 120 16.63 -0.69 0.81
N LEU A 121 15.59 -1.25 0.18
CA LEU A 121 14.24 -0.72 0.24
C LEU A 121 13.47 -1.40 1.38
N ASN A 122 12.75 -0.62 2.16
CA ASN A 122 11.71 -1.10 3.07
C ASN A 122 10.33 -0.75 2.47
N ALA A 123 9.40 -1.69 2.52
CA ALA A 123 8.01 -1.49 2.12
C ALA A 123 7.10 -1.66 3.35
N GLU A 124 6.21 -0.70 3.53
CA GLU A 124 5.18 -0.73 4.56
C GLU A 124 3.83 -0.25 3.99
N VAL A 125 2.76 -0.62 4.67
CA VAL A 125 1.43 -0.10 4.36
C VAL A 125 1.33 1.29 4.98
N ASP A 126 1.13 2.30 4.14
CA ASP A 126 0.87 3.66 4.60
C ASP A 126 -0.59 3.81 5.02
N SER A 127 -1.49 3.40 4.13
CA SER A 127 -2.93 3.44 4.38
C SER A 127 -3.68 2.54 3.39
N VAL A 128 -4.87 2.10 3.80
CA VAL A 128 -5.81 1.39 2.94
C VAL A 128 -7.16 2.09 3.00
N THR A 129 -7.98 1.94 1.96
CA THR A 129 -9.37 2.42 2.04
C THR A 129 -10.12 1.68 3.16
N SER A 130 -10.69 2.45 4.09
CA SER A 130 -11.50 1.97 5.21
C SER A 130 -12.99 2.27 5.00
N ARG A 131 -13.83 1.70 5.86
CA ARG A 131 -15.26 2.01 5.96
C ARG A 131 -15.66 2.14 7.43
N THR A 132 -16.67 2.97 7.70
CA THR A 132 -17.30 3.01 9.01
C THR A 132 -18.33 1.88 9.14
N VAL A 133 -18.19 1.03 10.14
CA VAL A 133 -19.18 0.02 10.53
C VAL A 133 -19.83 0.47 11.82
N THR A 134 -21.17 0.48 11.87
CA THR A 134 -21.93 0.82 13.08
C THR A 134 -22.72 -0.39 13.54
N GLU A 135 -22.42 -0.89 14.73
CA GLU A 135 -23.10 -2.03 15.35
C GLU A 135 -23.51 -1.66 16.78
N ASN A 136 -24.79 -1.89 17.12
CA ASN A 136 -25.35 -1.56 18.45
C ASN A 136 -25.09 -0.11 18.90
N GLY A 137 -25.07 0.84 17.96
CA GLY A 137 -24.83 2.27 18.23
C GLY A 137 -23.36 2.65 18.41
N VAL A 138 -22.43 1.70 18.25
CA VAL A 138 -20.98 1.94 18.26
C VAL A 138 -20.47 1.93 16.84
N SER A 139 -19.77 2.99 16.44
CA SER A 139 -19.13 3.10 15.12
C SER A 139 -17.63 2.85 15.24
N ALA A 140 -17.08 2.04 14.33
CA ALA A 140 -15.65 1.78 14.20
C ALA A 140 -15.23 1.90 12.73
N GLU A 141 -14.03 2.42 12.49
CA GLU A 141 -13.38 2.35 11.18
C GLU A 141 -12.77 0.97 10.98
N MET A 142 -13.15 0.30 9.90
CA MET A 142 -12.64 -1.01 9.52
C MET A 142 -11.95 -0.92 8.16
N GLU A 143 -10.75 -1.47 8.08
CA GLU A 143 -10.01 -1.59 6.82
C GLU A 143 -10.71 -2.57 5.88
N ASN A 144 -10.87 -2.20 4.60
CA ASN A 144 -11.54 -3.07 3.64
C ASN A 144 -10.61 -4.17 3.10
N VAL A 145 -9.31 -3.99 3.25
CA VAL A 145 -8.29 -4.96 2.84
C VAL A 145 -7.13 -4.99 3.83
N SER A 146 -6.43 -6.10 3.88
CA SER A 146 -5.09 -6.20 4.48
C SER A 146 -4.04 -6.46 3.41
N VAL A 147 -2.80 -6.10 3.68
CA VAL A 147 -1.67 -6.32 2.77
C VAL A 147 -0.63 -7.19 3.43
N LEU A 148 -0.16 -8.21 2.72
CA LEU A 148 0.90 -9.09 3.18
C LEU A 148 2.07 -9.03 2.20
N PHE A 149 3.24 -8.65 2.68
CA PHE A 149 4.48 -8.70 1.91
C PHE A 149 5.15 -10.07 2.09
N GLU A 150 5.67 -10.64 1.00
CA GLU A 150 6.55 -11.81 1.13
C GLU A 150 7.86 -11.43 1.81
N ASN A 151 8.43 -10.29 1.40
CA ASN A 151 9.58 -9.65 2.01
C ASN A 151 9.34 -8.15 2.08
N SER A 152 9.26 -7.59 3.28
CA SER A 152 9.10 -6.13 3.46
C SER A 152 10.42 -5.36 3.31
N LYS A 153 11.56 -6.06 3.19
CA LYS A 153 12.88 -5.46 3.02
C LYS A 153 13.65 -6.18 1.91
N VAL A 154 14.16 -5.42 0.95
CA VAL A 154 14.87 -5.97 -0.21
C VAL A 154 16.07 -5.11 -0.59
N GLN A 155 17.20 -5.75 -0.86
CA GLN A 155 18.38 -5.08 -1.39
C GLN A 155 18.30 -5.10 -2.92
N ILE A 156 18.44 -3.93 -3.53
CA ILE A 156 18.31 -3.76 -4.97
C ILE A 156 19.62 -3.19 -5.49
N PRO A 157 20.38 -3.97 -6.28
CA PRO A 157 21.61 -3.50 -6.89
C PRO A 157 21.38 -2.33 -7.86
N LYS A 158 22.37 -1.46 -7.97
CA LYS A 158 22.43 -0.36 -8.94
C LYS A 158 22.14 -0.84 -10.36
N GLY A 159 21.22 -0.16 -11.04
CA GLY A 159 20.86 -0.44 -12.43
C GLY A 159 20.06 -1.71 -12.63
N SER A 160 19.63 -2.38 -11.54
CA SER A 160 18.76 -3.54 -11.61
C SER A 160 17.28 -3.16 -11.51
N SER A 161 16.43 -4.07 -11.98
CA SER A 161 14.99 -4.05 -11.75
C SER A 161 14.59 -5.32 -11.01
N ILE A 162 13.76 -5.19 -9.99
CA ILE A 162 13.24 -6.31 -9.23
C ILE A 162 11.72 -6.40 -9.34
N SER A 163 11.21 -7.63 -9.22
CA SER A 163 9.80 -7.89 -8.98
C SER A 163 9.57 -7.92 -7.47
N PHE A 164 8.65 -7.09 -6.99
CA PHE A 164 8.28 -6.99 -5.59
C PHE A 164 6.87 -7.54 -5.37
N PRO A 165 6.73 -8.81 -4.93
CA PRO A 165 5.44 -9.46 -4.73
C PRO A 165 4.81 -9.10 -3.38
N PHE A 166 3.50 -8.91 -3.39
CA PHE A 166 2.68 -8.76 -2.18
C PHE A 166 1.25 -9.23 -2.44
N LYS A 167 0.50 -9.50 -1.38
CA LYS A 167 -0.89 -9.94 -1.45
C LYS A 167 -1.80 -8.86 -0.90
N ILE A 168 -2.94 -8.66 -1.55
CA ILE A 168 -4.08 -7.93 -0.97
C ILE A 168 -5.13 -8.96 -0.57
N ILE A 169 -5.59 -8.91 0.68
CA ILE A 169 -6.58 -9.81 1.25
C ILE A 169 -7.86 -9.01 1.50
N ALA A 170 -9.01 -9.52 1.06
CA ALA A 170 -10.29 -8.84 1.28
C ALA A 170 -10.80 -9.03 2.72
N ASN A 171 -11.14 -7.91 3.39
CA ASN A 171 -11.74 -7.88 4.73
C ASN A 171 -13.17 -7.30 4.69
N ILE A 172 -13.90 -7.61 3.62
CA ILE A 172 -15.25 -7.08 3.37
C ILE A 172 -16.23 -8.25 3.21
N ASP A 173 -17.46 -8.07 3.72
CA ASP A 173 -18.55 -9.02 3.49
C ASP A 173 -19.03 -8.90 2.04
N ALA A 174 -19.28 -10.04 1.39
CA ALA A 174 -19.67 -10.07 -0.02
C ALA A 174 -21.00 -9.34 -0.29
N ASN A 175 -21.88 -9.18 0.71
CA ASN A 175 -23.09 -8.36 0.60
C ASN A 175 -22.81 -6.86 0.48
N GLU A 176 -21.68 -6.38 1.01
CA GLU A 176 -21.31 -4.96 1.04
C GLU A 176 -20.62 -4.52 -0.26
N VAL A 177 -20.05 -5.48 -1.01
CA VAL A 177 -19.21 -5.24 -2.19
C VAL A 177 -19.93 -4.50 -3.31
N SER A 178 -21.22 -4.76 -3.51
CA SER A 178 -22.02 -4.11 -4.56
C SER A 178 -22.11 -2.58 -4.41
N SER A 179 -21.95 -2.09 -3.18
CA SER A 179 -21.96 -0.66 -2.86
C SER A 179 -20.56 -0.02 -2.94
N TYR A 180 -19.52 -0.84 -3.06
CA TYR A 180 -18.15 -0.43 -2.95
C TYR A 180 -17.60 0.12 -4.27
N LYS A 181 -16.83 1.20 -4.18
CA LYS A 181 -16.12 1.79 -5.33
C LYS A 181 -14.68 1.27 -5.37
N ILE A 182 -13.95 1.54 -6.44
CA ILE A 182 -12.51 1.25 -6.51
C ILE A 182 -11.81 1.78 -5.25
N GLY A 183 -11.14 0.89 -4.53
CA GLY A 183 -10.34 1.19 -3.35
C GLY A 183 -8.87 1.38 -3.71
N PHE A 184 -8.09 1.84 -2.74
CA PHE A 184 -6.66 2.04 -2.89
C PHE A 184 -5.90 1.48 -1.68
N VAL A 185 -4.78 0.82 -1.97
CA VAL A 185 -3.72 0.56 -1.01
C VAL A 185 -2.60 1.56 -1.29
N LYS A 186 -2.19 2.33 -0.30
CA LYS A 186 -1.01 3.17 -0.37
C LYS A 186 0.15 2.45 0.30
N LEU A 187 1.20 2.21 -0.47
CA LEU A 187 2.42 1.58 0.00
C LEU A 187 3.48 2.67 0.15
N ARG A 188 4.12 2.71 1.32
CA ARG A 188 5.28 3.56 1.54
C ARG A 188 6.54 2.73 1.33
N LEU A 189 7.33 3.17 0.35
CA LEU A 189 8.59 2.57 -0.04
C LEU A 189 9.70 3.50 0.40
N THR A 190 10.57 3.04 1.28
CA THR A 190 11.53 3.88 2.01
C THR A 190 12.95 3.34 1.87
N ASN A 191 13.93 4.22 1.72
CA ASN A 191 15.34 3.84 1.75
C ASN A 191 15.73 3.48 3.19
N ALA A 192 16.17 2.25 3.44
CA ALA A 192 16.51 1.79 4.78
C ALA A 192 17.66 2.58 5.42
N ASN A 193 18.52 3.21 4.62
CA ASN A 193 19.61 4.05 5.10
C ASN A 193 19.19 5.50 5.37
N ASN A 194 18.03 5.92 4.85
CA ASN A 194 17.47 7.25 5.05
C ASN A 194 15.93 7.18 5.07
N PRO A 195 15.30 7.01 6.25
CA PRO A 195 13.85 6.85 6.35
C PRO A 195 13.01 8.04 5.86
N ASP A 196 13.61 9.24 5.80
CA ASP A 196 12.98 10.42 5.25
C ASP A 196 12.94 10.39 3.71
N ASP A 197 13.72 9.49 3.09
CA ASP A 197 13.73 9.23 1.66
C ASP A 197 12.74 8.13 1.28
N PHE A 198 11.51 8.55 0.95
CA PHE A 198 10.41 7.65 0.66
C PHE A 198 9.58 8.07 -0.55
N ARG A 199 8.80 7.10 -1.04
CA ARG A 199 7.83 7.23 -2.12
C ARG A 199 6.54 6.53 -1.74
N ILE A 200 5.41 7.17 -2.06
CA ILE A 200 4.09 6.57 -1.89
C ILE A 200 3.62 6.04 -3.23
N VAL A 201 3.33 4.74 -3.28
CA VAL A 201 2.75 4.08 -4.45
C VAL A 201 1.30 3.75 -4.14
N SER A 202 0.38 4.23 -4.98
CA SER A 202 -1.05 3.92 -4.87
C SER A 202 -1.41 2.75 -5.78
N VAL A 203 -1.95 1.69 -5.19
CA VAL A 203 -2.37 0.46 -5.86
C VAL A 203 -3.90 0.42 -5.85
N PRO A 204 -4.57 0.72 -6.97
CA PRO A 204 -6.02 0.64 -7.04
C PRO A 204 -6.46 -0.82 -7.09
N TYR A 205 -7.53 -1.13 -6.37
CA TYR A 205 -8.14 -2.45 -6.37
C TYR A 205 -9.65 -2.35 -6.46
N ASN A 206 -10.26 -3.44 -6.91
CA ASN A 206 -11.70 -3.63 -6.89
C ASN A 206 -12.02 -5.02 -6.37
N PHE A 207 -13.18 -5.20 -5.74
CA PHE A 207 -13.60 -6.50 -5.25
C PHE A 207 -14.26 -7.30 -6.36
N THR A 208 -14.09 -8.63 -6.33
CA THR A 208 -14.87 -9.56 -7.14
C THR A 208 -15.54 -10.59 -6.26
N ILE A 209 -16.81 -10.88 -6.55
CA ILE A 209 -17.53 -12.00 -5.97
C ILE A 209 -17.32 -13.17 -6.91
N LEU A 210 -16.72 -14.25 -6.41
CA LEU A 210 -16.50 -15.44 -7.22
C LEU A 210 -17.81 -16.21 -7.34
N LEU A 211 -18.11 -16.65 -8.57
CA LEU A 211 -19.30 -17.44 -8.79
C LEU A 211 -19.18 -18.78 -8.06
N PRO A 212 -20.24 -19.19 -7.36
CA PRO A 212 -20.24 -20.43 -6.62
C PRO A 212 -20.19 -21.64 -7.55
N LYS A 213 -19.35 -22.63 -7.22
CA LYS A 213 -19.30 -23.90 -7.95
C LYS A 213 -19.69 -25.05 -7.03
N ILE A 214 -20.85 -25.66 -7.32
CA ILE A 214 -21.31 -26.88 -6.65
C ILE A 214 -20.42 -28.04 -7.10
N ASN A 215 -19.76 -28.71 -6.14
CA ASN A 215 -18.93 -29.87 -6.41
C ASN A 215 -19.69 -31.16 -6.07
N ASN A 216 -20.50 -31.16 -5.01
CA ASN A 216 -21.29 -32.32 -4.60
C ASN A 216 -22.54 -31.90 -3.81
N VAL A 217 -23.54 -32.77 -3.76
CA VAL A 217 -24.79 -32.57 -3.02
C VAL A 217 -25.14 -33.87 -2.30
N TYR A 218 -25.53 -33.79 -1.03
CA TYR A 218 -25.90 -34.96 -0.24
C TYR A 218 -26.98 -34.65 0.81
N PRO A 219 -28.04 -35.46 0.93
CA PRO A 219 -28.42 -36.53 0.02
C PRO A 219 -28.96 -35.96 -1.30
N GLU A 220 -28.79 -36.71 -2.40
CA GLU A 220 -29.37 -36.34 -3.71
C GLU A 220 -30.89 -36.59 -3.77
N ILE A 221 -31.41 -37.41 -2.85
CA ILE A 221 -32.82 -37.78 -2.76
C ILE A 221 -33.32 -37.46 -1.36
N ILE A 222 -34.39 -36.66 -1.27
CA ILE A 222 -35.08 -36.35 -0.02
C ILE A 222 -36.54 -36.83 -0.10
N ASN A 223 -37.06 -37.27 1.05
CA ASN A 223 -38.47 -37.57 1.20
C ASN A 223 -39.28 -36.27 1.16
N SER A 224 -40.08 -36.09 0.10
CA SER A 224 -40.90 -34.90 -0.12
C SER A 224 -41.90 -34.62 1.01
N THR A 225 -42.40 -35.66 1.68
CA THR A 225 -43.41 -35.54 2.73
C THR A 225 -42.79 -35.01 4.02
N THR A 226 -41.66 -35.58 4.44
CA THR A 226 -40.97 -35.19 5.69
C THR A 226 -39.95 -34.06 5.50
N GLY A 227 -39.63 -33.70 4.25
CA GLY A 227 -38.52 -32.81 3.96
C GLY A 227 -37.19 -33.37 4.46
N GLY A 228 -36.23 -32.49 4.70
CA GLY A 228 -34.93 -32.85 5.29
C GLY A 228 -33.87 -31.79 5.09
N ILE A 229 -32.62 -32.17 5.37
CA ILE A 229 -31.45 -31.31 5.22
C ILE A 229 -30.64 -31.80 4.02
N ILE A 230 -30.26 -30.88 3.14
CA ILE A 230 -29.30 -31.14 2.05
C ILE A 230 -28.01 -30.37 2.36
N ASP A 231 -26.92 -31.11 2.34
CA ASP A 231 -25.56 -30.60 2.34
C ASP A 231 -25.08 -30.38 0.92
N ILE A 232 -24.62 -29.16 0.67
CA ILE A 232 -24.07 -28.75 -0.61
C ILE A 232 -22.58 -28.50 -0.36
N TYR A 233 -21.73 -29.28 -1.00
CA TYR A 233 -20.28 -29.13 -0.92
C TYR A 233 -19.77 -28.38 -2.15
N ARG A 234 -18.85 -27.43 -1.93
CA ARG A 234 -18.50 -26.47 -2.97
C ARG A 234 -17.13 -25.82 -2.75
N GLU A 235 -16.60 -25.22 -3.82
CA GLU A 235 -15.54 -24.21 -3.76
C GLU A 235 -16.13 -22.79 -3.70
N LYS A 236 -15.63 -21.96 -2.76
CA LYS A 236 -15.92 -20.50 -2.69
C LYS A 236 -17.31 -20.16 -2.16
N PHE A 237 -17.71 -20.79 -1.04
CA PHE A 237 -18.86 -20.35 -0.22
C PHE A 237 -18.57 -19.01 0.42
N VAL A 238 -19.23 -17.95 -0.07
CA VAL A 238 -19.22 -16.62 0.54
C VAL A 238 -20.50 -16.39 1.31
N LYS A 239 -20.41 -15.66 2.42
CA LYS A 239 -21.58 -15.31 3.23
C LYS A 239 -22.60 -14.50 2.43
N GLY A 240 -23.90 -14.73 2.67
CA GLY A 240 -24.98 -14.08 1.91
C GLY A 240 -25.39 -14.78 0.61
N ALA A 241 -24.82 -15.95 0.31
CA ALA A 241 -25.27 -16.78 -0.79
C ALA A 241 -26.76 -17.16 -0.64
N LYS A 242 -27.44 -17.35 -1.77
CA LYS A 242 -28.83 -17.84 -1.81
C LYS A 242 -28.87 -19.19 -2.52
N VAL A 243 -29.64 -20.12 -1.98
CA VAL A 243 -29.78 -21.46 -2.56
C VAL A 243 -31.20 -21.66 -3.06
N TYR A 244 -31.31 -22.22 -4.25
CA TYR A 244 -32.57 -22.50 -4.93
C TYR A 244 -32.64 -23.97 -5.30
N LEU A 245 -33.82 -24.55 -5.10
CA LEU A 245 -34.20 -25.85 -5.64
C LEU A 245 -35.31 -25.61 -6.67
N GLY A 246 -34.97 -25.73 -7.96
CA GLY A 246 -35.78 -25.21 -9.05
C GLY A 246 -35.90 -23.68 -8.96
N THR A 247 -37.13 -23.18 -8.83
CA THR A 247 -37.41 -21.74 -8.65
C THR A 247 -37.58 -21.33 -7.18
N THR A 248 -37.54 -22.29 -6.24
CA THR A 248 -37.85 -22.03 -4.84
C THR A 248 -36.58 -21.76 -4.06
N GLN A 249 -36.47 -20.57 -3.46
CA GLN A 249 -35.38 -20.24 -2.55
C GLN A 249 -35.56 -21.01 -1.23
N LEU A 250 -34.49 -21.66 -0.77
CA LEU A 250 -34.47 -22.41 0.49
C LEU A 250 -33.68 -21.66 1.56
N ALA A 251 -34.02 -21.93 2.83
CA ALA A 251 -33.33 -21.37 3.97
C ALA A 251 -32.00 -22.10 4.22
N ILE A 252 -30.93 -21.33 4.37
CA ILE A 252 -29.62 -21.83 4.82
C ILE A 252 -29.66 -22.01 6.33
N ILE A 253 -29.09 -23.12 6.80
CA ILE A 253 -28.94 -23.43 8.21
C ILE A 253 -27.55 -22.97 8.65
N GLU A 254 -27.45 -21.76 9.18
CA GLU A 254 -26.17 -21.11 9.51
C GLU A 254 -25.29 -21.95 10.46
N ASN A 255 -25.87 -22.52 11.52
CA ASN A 255 -25.14 -23.32 12.52
C ASN A 255 -24.63 -24.66 11.99
N GLU A 256 -25.10 -25.10 10.83
CA GLU A 256 -24.66 -26.32 10.16
C GLU A 256 -23.80 -26.02 8.91
N SER A 257 -23.71 -24.75 8.52
CA SER A 257 -22.90 -24.31 7.39
C SER A 257 -21.47 -23.98 7.84
N GLY A 258 -20.52 -24.08 6.92
CA GLY A 258 -19.11 -23.85 7.22
C GLY A 258 -18.27 -23.71 5.96
N ILE A 259 -16.96 -23.60 6.13
CA ILE A 259 -16.03 -23.44 5.00
C ILE A 259 -16.18 -24.65 4.07
N GLY A 260 -16.60 -24.40 2.83
CA GLY A 260 -16.79 -25.43 1.80
C GLY A 260 -18.11 -26.23 1.87
N ARG A 261 -19.03 -25.89 2.79
CA ARG A 261 -20.34 -26.54 2.93
C ARG A 261 -21.46 -25.53 3.25
N ILE A 262 -22.58 -25.63 2.54
CA ILE A 262 -23.85 -25.03 2.95
C ILE A 262 -24.85 -26.13 3.26
N ALA A 263 -25.49 -26.05 4.42
CA ALA A 263 -26.64 -26.88 4.76
C ALA A 263 -27.93 -26.09 4.48
N ILE A 264 -28.86 -26.68 3.75
CA ILE A 264 -30.19 -26.10 3.49
C ILE A 264 -31.30 -27.01 4.00
N ARG A 265 -32.41 -26.40 4.39
CA ARG A 265 -33.63 -27.13 4.77
C ARG A 265 -34.62 -27.18 3.62
N VAL A 266 -34.95 -28.40 3.18
CA VAL A 266 -36.11 -28.65 2.33
C VAL A 266 -37.34 -28.83 3.23
N PRO A 267 -38.42 -28.06 3.05
CA PRO A 267 -39.58 -28.13 3.93
C PRO A 267 -40.37 -29.44 3.71
N GLU A 268 -41.20 -29.77 4.70
CA GLU A 268 -42.20 -30.83 4.59
C GLU A 268 -43.20 -30.53 3.47
N ASN A 269 -43.77 -31.58 2.89
CA ASN A 269 -44.73 -31.52 1.78
C ASN A 269 -44.21 -30.71 0.57
N PHE A 270 -42.91 -30.76 0.28
CA PHE A 270 -42.36 -30.19 -0.93
C PHE A 270 -42.88 -30.95 -2.16
N ASN A 271 -43.08 -30.26 -3.28
CA ASN A 271 -43.60 -30.91 -4.49
C ASN A 271 -42.63 -32.00 -4.96
N GLN A 272 -43.15 -33.21 -5.23
CA GLN A 272 -42.35 -34.31 -5.76
C GLN A 272 -41.86 -34.00 -7.18
N GLY A 273 -40.58 -34.27 -7.45
CA GLY A 273 -39.99 -34.06 -8.77
C GLY A 273 -38.47 -34.06 -8.74
N GLN A 274 -37.88 -33.96 -9.92
CA GLN A 274 -36.47 -33.67 -10.11
C GLN A 274 -36.30 -32.15 -10.26
N TYR A 275 -35.32 -31.60 -9.55
CA TYR A 275 -35.06 -30.16 -9.52
C TYR A 275 -33.57 -29.91 -9.73
N ASP A 276 -33.27 -28.84 -10.45
CA ASP A 276 -31.92 -28.31 -10.50
C ASP A 276 -31.63 -27.57 -9.19
N LEU A 277 -30.45 -27.82 -8.63
CA LEU A 277 -29.93 -27.06 -7.50
C LEU A 277 -29.09 -25.90 -8.04
N LYS A 278 -29.44 -24.68 -7.65
CA LYS A 278 -28.70 -23.47 -8.01
C LYS A 278 -28.26 -22.76 -6.75
N VAL A 279 -27.01 -22.28 -6.74
CA VAL A 279 -26.54 -21.35 -5.72
C VAL A 279 -26.17 -20.04 -6.39
N GLU A 280 -26.63 -18.94 -5.82
CA GLU A 280 -26.32 -17.59 -6.23
C GLU A 280 -25.39 -16.95 -5.19
N GLY A 281 -24.44 -16.16 -5.67
CA GLY A 281 -23.64 -15.31 -4.81
C GLY A 281 -24.48 -14.14 -4.28
N PRO A 282 -24.02 -13.46 -3.24
CA PRO A 282 -24.62 -12.19 -2.85
C PRO A 282 -24.48 -11.16 -3.99
N GLY A 283 -25.54 -10.40 -4.24
CA GLY A 283 -25.54 -9.33 -5.26
C GLY A 283 -25.67 -9.78 -6.73
N THR A 284 -25.83 -11.08 -7.00
CA THR A 284 -26.26 -11.61 -8.32
C THR A 284 -27.77 -11.83 -8.34
#